data_AF-A0A508X3M7-F1
#
_entry.id   AF-A0A508X3M7-F1
#
_cell.length_a   1.000
_cell.length_b   1.000
_cell.length_c   1.000
_cell.angle_alpha   90.00
_cell.angle_beta   90.00
_cell.angle_gamma   90.00
#
_symmetry.space_group_name_H-M   'P 1'
#
loop_
_entity.id
_entity.type
_entity.pdbx_description
1 polymer ?
#
loop_
_entity_poly.entity_id
_entity_poly.type
_entity_poly.pdbx_seq_one_letter_code
_entity_poly.pdbx_strand_id
1 'polypeptide(L)'
;MRLVPLLLALLIATPAVAVETWPRFMLVDYIHAWSGTSAEHMKSRRTVVDYLSGIRDCLWWQCEYEVTIQQLLHGTNMQIKAARITMDDPALERVLSQTPFGDMVFLSLRNEPLYGKPAPCSK
;
A
#
# COMPACT_ATOMS: atom_id res chain seq x y z
N MET A 1 8.55 39.49 36.23
CA MET A 1 7.63 38.75 35.34
C MET A 1 8.19 38.74 33.91
N ARG A 2 9.00 37.74 33.54
CA ARG A 2 9.61 37.61 32.19
C ARG A 2 9.68 36.14 31.70
N LEU A 3 8.88 35.24 32.29
CA LEU A 3 8.90 33.81 31.95
C LEU A 3 7.88 33.40 30.86
N VAL A 4 6.88 34.24 30.63
CA VAL A 4 5.80 33.96 29.66
C VAL A 4 6.28 33.95 28.19
N PRO A 5 7.14 34.87 27.71
CA PRO A 5 7.55 34.84 26.30
C PRO A 5 8.52 33.69 25.96
N LEU A 6 9.23 33.14 26.96
CA LEU A 6 10.16 32.03 26.75
C LEU A 6 9.42 30.70 26.53
N LEU A 7 8.33 30.48 27.26
CA LEU A 7 7.45 29.31 27.09
C LEU A 7 6.73 29.30 25.73
N LEU A 8 6.40 30.48 25.20
CA LEU A 8 5.78 30.58 23.88
C LEU A 8 6.76 30.25 22.74
N ALA A 9 8.04 30.62 22.87
CA ALA A 9 9.07 30.29 21.88
C ALA A 9 9.39 28.78 21.87
N LEU A 10 9.29 28.10 23.01
CA LEU A 10 9.47 26.65 23.12
C LEU A 10 8.33 25.83 22.48
N LEU A 11 7.12 26.39 22.38
CA LEU A 11 5.98 25.72 21.74
C LEU A 11 5.98 25.82 20.21
N ILE A 12 6.70 26.79 19.64
CA ILE A 12 6.78 27.00 18.18
C ILE A 12 7.97 26.23 17.58
N ALA A 13 8.92 25.79 18.42
CA ALA A 13 10.05 24.97 18.03
C ALA A 13 9.74 23.47 18.08
N THR A 14 8.50 23.05 17.79
CA THR A 14 8.29 21.66 17.39
C THR A 14 9.03 21.50 16.07
N PRO A 15 10.06 20.65 15.98
CA PRO A 15 10.54 20.27 14.66
C PRO A 15 9.31 19.75 13.93
N ALA A 16 9.01 20.34 12.77
CA ALA A 16 8.22 19.64 11.78
C ALA A 16 8.96 18.32 11.63
N VAL A 17 8.44 17.28 12.29
CA VAL A 17 8.88 15.93 12.07
C VAL A 17 8.54 15.77 10.61
N ALA A 18 9.53 15.96 9.75
CA ALA A 18 9.48 15.43 8.40
C ALA A 18 9.05 14.00 8.67
N VAL A 19 7.81 13.68 8.33
CA VAL A 19 7.34 12.30 8.31
C VAL A 19 8.34 11.68 7.37
N GLU A 20 9.38 11.09 7.94
CA GLU A 20 10.37 10.31 7.25
C GLU A 20 9.49 9.37 6.47
N THR A 21 9.36 9.60 5.17
CA THR A 21 8.46 8.82 4.35
C THR A 21 9.01 7.42 4.48
N TRP A 22 8.34 6.61 5.29
CA TRP A 22 8.65 5.20 5.44
C TRP A 22 8.86 4.70 4.01
N PRO A 23 9.96 4.00 3.72
CA PRO A 23 10.27 3.57 2.36
C PRO A 23 8.99 2.96 1.79
N ARG A 24 8.42 3.64 0.79
CA ARG A 24 7.11 3.29 0.26
C ARG A 24 7.27 1.88 -0.29
N PHE A 25 6.45 0.95 0.17
CA PHE A 25 6.47 -0.41 -0.33
C PHE A 25 6.00 -0.37 -1.79
N MET A 26 6.93 -0.57 -2.74
CA MET A 26 6.70 -0.37 -4.17
C MET A 26 6.26 -1.67 -4.85
N LEU A 27 5.72 -1.56 -6.06
CA LEU A 27 5.40 -2.74 -6.88
C LEU A 27 6.62 -3.63 -7.14
N VAL A 28 7.81 -3.06 -7.28
CA VAL A 28 9.04 -3.85 -7.45
C VAL A 28 9.34 -4.73 -6.23
N ASP A 29 9.05 -4.26 -5.01
CA ASP A 29 9.22 -5.04 -3.78
C ASP A 29 8.21 -6.19 -3.71
N TYR A 30 6.97 -5.91 -4.16
CA TYR A 30 5.98 -6.95 -4.38
C TYR A 30 6.53 -7.99 -5.37
N ILE A 31 6.94 -7.62 -6.58
CA ILE A 31 7.45 -8.58 -7.58
C ILE A 31 8.65 -9.37 -7.04
N HIS A 32 9.56 -8.73 -6.31
CA HIS A 32 10.69 -9.38 -5.64
C HIS A 32 10.24 -10.48 -4.66
N ALA A 33 9.14 -10.29 -3.92
CA ALA A 33 8.64 -11.32 -3.02
C ALA A 33 8.23 -12.63 -3.74
N TRP A 34 7.86 -12.59 -5.03
CA TRP A 34 7.53 -13.79 -5.82
C TRP A 34 8.60 -14.20 -6.84
N SER A 35 9.75 -13.51 -6.90
CA SER A 35 10.79 -13.82 -7.90
C SER A 35 11.65 -15.05 -7.58
N GLY A 36 11.62 -15.56 -6.35
CA GLY A 36 12.40 -16.74 -5.95
C GLY A 36 11.90 -17.42 -4.68
N THR A 37 12.62 -18.42 -4.16
CA THR A 37 12.19 -19.24 -3.00
C THR A 37 13.12 -19.16 -1.80
N SER A 38 14.11 -18.25 -1.82
CA SER A 38 15.03 -18.01 -0.71
C SER A 38 14.31 -17.55 0.57
N ALA A 39 14.99 -17.63 1.72
CA ALA A 39 14.48 -17.13 3.00
C ALA A 39 14.13 -15.63 2.94
N GLU A 40 14.88 -14.86 2.15
CA GLU A 40 14.59 -13.45 1.90
C GLU A 40 13.26 -13.27 1.17
N HIS A 41 13.01 -14.00 0.07
CA HIS A 41 11.74 -13.95 -0.64
C HIS A 41 10.57 -14.38 0.26
N MET A 42 10.76 -15.40 1.09
CA MET A 42 9.74 -15.84 2.07
C MET A 42 9.43 -14.74 3.10
N LYS A 43 10.45 -14.01 3.56
CA LYS A 43 10.26 -12.85 4.44
C LYS A 43 9.50 -11.73 3.72
N SER A 44 9.87 -11.42 2.48
CA SER A 44 9.18 -10.39 1.68
C SER A 44 7.72 -10.75 1.40
N ARG A 45 7.40 -12.03 1.18
CA ARG A 45 5.99 -12.50 1.06
C ARG A 45 5.20 -12.23 2.33
N ARG A 46 5.80 -12.49 3.49
CA ARG A 46 5.17 -12.18 4.79
C ARG A 46 4.92 -10.69 4.92
N THR A 47 5.89 -9.85 4.55
CA THR A 47 5.72 -8.39 4.54
C THR A 47 4.54 -7.95 3.68
N VAL A 48 4.31 -8.57 2.51
CA VAL A 48 3.13 -8.25 1.70
C VAL A 48 1.83 -8.66 2.41
N VAL A 49 1.78 -9.86 2.99
CA VAL A 49 0.60 -10.33 3.71
C VAL A 49 0.28 -9.41 4.91
N ASP A 50 1.30 -8.99 5.66
CA ASP A 50 1.15 -8.07 6.79
C ASP A 50 0.65 -6.69 6.31
N TYR A 51 1.20 -6.18 5.22
CA TYR A 51 0.76 -4.92 4.60
C TYR A 51 -0.71 -4.98 4.17
N LEU A 52 -1.12 -6.05 3.49
CA LEU A 52 -2.51 -6.25 3.06
C LEU A 52 -3.47 -6.47 4.22
N SER A 53 -3.01 -7.11 5.30
CA SER A 53 -3.79 -7.24 6.54
C SER A 53 -4.09 -5.86 7.12
N GLY A 54 -3.11 -4.96 7.16
CA GLY A 54 -3.30 -3.58 7.59
C GLY A 54 -4.32 -2.82 6.73
N ILE A 55 -4.26 -2.97 5.40
CA ILE A 55 -5.27 -2.38 4.49
C ILE A 55 -6.66 -2.94 4.77
N ARG A 56 -6.80 -4.27 4.83
CA ARG A 56 -8.08 -4.93 5.11
C ARG A 56 -8.71 -4.39 6.40
N ASP A 57 -7.93 -4.37 7.48
CA ASP A 57 -8.42 -3.97 8.79
C ASP A 57 -8.80 -2.49 8.78
N CYS A 58 -8.03 -1.63 8.12
CA CYS A 58 -8.36 -0.22 7.94
C CYS A 58 -9.70 -0.03 7.21
N LEU A 59 -9.89 -0.71 6.08
CA LEU A 59 -11.13 -0.63 5.29
C LEU A 59 -12.37 -1.08 6.09
N TRP A 60 -12.22 -2.13 6.90
CA TRP A 60 -13.28 -2.60 7.79
C TRP A 60 -13.59 -1.57 8.89
N TRP A 61 -12.56 -1.04 9.57
CA TRP A 61 -12.72 -0.03 10.61
C TRP A 61 -13.42 1.24 10.09
N GLN A 62 -13.06 1.67 8.87
CA GLN A 62 -13.62 2.83 8.18
C GLN A 62 -15.03 2.62 7.61
N CYS A 63 -15.65 1.44 7.76
CA CYS A 63 -16.95 1.11 7.13
C CYS A 63 -16.95 1.10 5.60
N GLU A 64 -15.79 1.08 4.94
CA GLU A 64 -15.72 1.18 3.48
C GLU A 64 -16.11 -0.15 2.83
N TYR A 65 -15.38 -1.22 3.14
CA TYR A 65 -15.55 -2.53 2.50
C TYR A 65 -15.22 -3.68 3.44
N GLU A 66 -15.92 -4.80 3.28
CA GLU A 66 -15.49 -6.09 3.82
C GLU A 66 -14.77 -6.89 2.71
N VAL A 67 -13.46 -7.09 2.90
CA VAL A 67 -12.58 -7.74 1.91
C VAL A 67 -11.66 -8.75 2.57
N THR A 68 -11.20 -9.74 1.80
CA THR A 68 -10.18 -10.71 2.22
C THR A 68 -8.82 -10.35 1.64
N ILE A 69 -7.75 -10.79 2.29
CA ILE A 69 -6.37 -10.65 1.76
C ILE A 69 -6.26 -11.30 0.38
N GLN A 70 -6.94 -12.43 0.16
CA GLN A 70 -6.96 -13.12 -1.13
C GLN A 70 -7.60 -12.25 -2.23
N GLN A 71 -8.70 -11.55 -1.93
CA GLN A 71 -9.31 -10.61 -2.88
C GLN A 71 -8.36 -9.45 -3.21
N LEU A 72 -7.67 -8.88 -2.21
CA LEU A 72 -6.69 -7.81 -2.44
C LEU A 72 -5.49 -8.27 -3.30
N LEU A 73 -4.98 -9.48 -3.03
CA LEU A 73 -3.90 -10.10 -3.83
C LEU A 73 -4.35 -10.36 -5.26
N HIS A 74 -5.53 -10.96 -5.43
CA HIS A 74 -6.07 -11.28 -6.75
C HIS A 74 -6.35 -10.00 -7.56
N GLY A 75 -6.93 -9.01 -6.88
CA GLY A 75 -7.00 -7.58 -7.23
C GLY A 75 -5.76 -7.08 -7.95
N THR A 76 -4.72 -6.99 -7.16
CA THR A 76 -3.45 -6.40 -7.55
C THR A 76 -2.79 -7.19 -8.68
N ASN A 77 -2.85 -8.52 -8.63
CA ASN A 77 -2.25 -9.38 -9.65
C ASN A 77 -2.87 -9.19 -11.03
N MET A 78 -4.19 -8.98 -11.12
CA MET A 78 -4.82 -8.73 -12.42
C MET A 78 -4.41 -7.39 -13.00
N GLN A 79 -4.27 -6.35 -12.17
CA GLN A 79 -3.80 -5.05 -12.64
C GLN A 79 -2.35 -5.10 -13.12
N ILE A 80 -1.47 -5.80 -12.38
CA ILE A 80 -0.08 -6.04 -12.81
C ILE A 80 -0.06 -6.84 -14.12
N LYS A 81 -0.89 -7.86 -14.24
CA LYS A 81 -1.02 -8.66 -15.48
C LYS A 81 -1.51 -7.80 -16.64
N ALA A 82 -2.49 -6.93 -16.41
CA ALA A 82 -2.99 -6.00 -17.42
C ALA A 82 -1.86 -5.05 -17.89
N ALA A 83 -1.13 -4.43 -16.96
CA ALA A 83 0.01 -3.58 -17.28
C ALA A 83 1.07 -4.31 -18.11
N ARG A 84 1.39 -5.57 -17.77
CA ARG A 84 2.33 -6.40 -18.56
C ARG A 84 1.87 -6.69 -19.98
N ILE A 85 0.57 -6.72 -20.24
CA ILE A 85 0.01 -7.01 -21.57
C ILE A 85 -0.09 -5.72 -22.41
N THR A 86 -0.30 -4.57 -21.78
CA THR A 86 -0.59 -3.31 -22.47
C THR A 86 0.58 -2.35 -22.59
N MET A 87 1.67 -2.58 -21.87
CA MET A 87 2.86 -1.71 -21.84
C MET A 87 4.08 -2.39 -22.46
N ASP A 88 5.00 -1.59 -23.00
CA ASP A 88 6.33 -2.07 -23.38
C ASP A 88 7.23 -2.22 -22.14
N ASP A 89 8.35 -2.94 -22.29
CA ASP A 89 9.24 -3.25 -21.16
C ASP A 89 9.77 -2.00 -20.42
N PRO A 90 10.20 -0.92 -21.10
CA PRO A 90 10.67 0.28 -20.41
C PRO A 90 9.56 1.01 -19.64
N ALA A 91 8.34 1.08 -20.18
CA ALA A 91 7.22 1.67 -19.46
C ALA A 91 6.82 0.80 -18.26
N LEU A 92 6.81 -0.53 -18.43
CA LEU A 92 6.51 -1.47 -17.36
C LEU A 92 7.51 -1.35 -16.21
N GLU A 93 8.82 -1.32 -16.50
CA GLU A 93 9.87 -1.17 -15.48
C GLU A 93 9.71 0.13 -14.69
N ARG A 94 9.38 1.23 -15.37
CA ARG A 94 9.08 2.50 -14.72
C ARG A 94 7.86 2.41 -13.80
N VAL A 95 6.79 1.78 -14.27
CA VAL A 95 5.57 1.59 -13.45
C VAL A 95 5.89 0.74 -12.21
N LEU A 96 6.60 -0.36 -12.35
CA LEU A 96 6.95 -1.24 -11.23
C LEU A 96 7.86 -0.55 -10.19
N SER A 97 8.80 0.27 -10.64
CA SER A 97 9.76 0.95 -9.75
C SER A 97 9.20 2.23 -9.10
N GLN A 98 8.20 2.88 -9.71
CA GLN A 98 7.70 4.20 -9.26
C GLN A 98 6.30 4.16 -8.66
N THR A 99 5.58 3.03 -8.74
CA THR A 99 4.23 2.92 -8.19
C THR A 99 4.23 2.24 -6.83
N PRO A 100 3.70 2.88 -5.77
CA PRO A 100 3.42 2.22 -4.51
C PRO A 100 2.51 1.01 -4.69
N PHE A 101 2.80 -0.10 -4.00
CA PHE A 101 1.97 -1.30 -4.04
C PHE A 101 0.52 -1.03 -3.61
N GLY A 102 0.34 -0.19 -2.58
CA GLY A 102 -0.98 0.23 -2.10
C GLY A 102 -1.85 0.88 -3.18
N ASP A 103 -1.27 1.71 -4.06
CA ASP A 103 -2.02 2.36 -5.13
C ASP A 103 -2.63 1.33 -6.09
N MET A 104 -1.89 0.26 -6.38
CA MET A 104 -2.37 -0.83 -7.22
C MET A 104 -3.47 -1.65 -6.53
N VAL A 105 -3.36 -1.84 -5.21
CA VAL A 105 -4.40 -2.48 -4.39
C VAL A 105 -5.69 -1.65 -4.47
N PHE A 106 -5.63 -0.34 -4.22
CA PHE A 106 -6.81 0.53 -4.25
C PHE A 106 -7.40 0.70 -5.64
N LEU A 107 -6.58 0.73 -6.69
CA LEU A 107 -7.05 0.71 -8.08
C LEU A 107 -7.88 -0.55 -8.35
N SER A 108 -7.42 -1.71 -7.86
CA SER A 108 -8.13 -2.97 -8.04
C SER A 108 -9.47 -3.02 -7.31
N LEU A 109 -9.57 -2.43 -6.11
CA LEU A 109 -10.81 -2.34 -5.34
C LEU A 109 -11.89 -1.52 -6.04
N ARG A 110 -11.50 -0.53 -6.84
CA ARG A 110 -12.42 0.30 -7.64
C ARG A 110 -12.85 -0.36 -8.95
N ASN A 111 -12.29 -1.52 -9.29
CA ASN A 111 -12.55 -2.21 -10.54
C ASN A 111 -13.65 -3.27 -10.35
N GLU A 112 -14.89 -2.80 -10.16
CA GLU A 112 -16.09 -3.64 -9.97
C GLU A 112 -16.25 -4.75 -11.04
N PRO A 113 -15.93 -4.53 -12.33
CA PRO A 113 -15.98 -5.58 -13.35
C PRO A 113 -15.10 -6.80 -13.08
N LEU A 114 -14.03 -6.67 -12.30
CA LEU A 114 -13.09 -7.76 -12.03
C LEU A 114 -13.42 -8.57 -10.77
N TYR A 115 -14.10 -7.97 -9.78
CA TYR A 115 -14.27 -8.57 -8.45
C TYR A 115 -15.70 -8.55 -7.91
N GLY A 116 -16.63 -7.94 -8.64
CA GLY A 116 -17.90 -7.50 -8.07
C GLY A 116 -17.68 -6.35 -7.07
N LYS A 117 -18.77 -5.70 -6.68
CA LYS A 117 -18.71 -4.68 -5.63
C LYS A 117 -18.38 -5.36 -4.30
N PRO A 118 -17.33 -4.95 -3.56
CA PRO A 118 -17.06 -5.50 -2.24
C PRO A 118 -18.29 -5.34 -1.34
N ALA A 119 -18.51 -6.29 -0.43
CA ALA A 119 -19.67 -6.26 0.45
C ALA A 119 -19.62 -5.00 1.34
N PRO A 120 -20.76 -4.32 1.55
CA PRO A 120 -20.83 -3.25 2.53
C PRO A 120 -20.51 -3.81 3.93
N CYS A 121 -19.84 -3.01 4.74
CA CYS A 121 -19.43 -3.40 6.08
C CYS A 121 -20.64 -3.79 6.96
N SER A 122 -20.54 -4.94 7.63
CA SER A 122 -21.63 -5.61 8.38
C SER A 122 -21.65 -5.30 9.89
N LYS A 123 -21.31 -4.06 10.30
CA LYS A 123 -21.16 -3.66 11.73
C LYS A 123 -22.31 -4.08 12.65
#